data_AF-A0A6J6H9D9-F1
#
_entry.id   AF-A0A6J6H9D9-F1
#
_cell.length_a   1.000
_cell.length_b   1.000
_cell.length_c   1.000
_cell.angle_alpha   90.00
_cell.angle_beta   90.00
_cell.angle_gamma   90.00
#
_symmetry.space_group_name_H-M   'P 1'
#
loop_
_entity.id
_entity.type
_entity.pdbx_description
1 polymer ?
#
loop_
_entity_poly.entity_id
_entity_poly.type
_entity_poly.pdbx_seq_one_letter_code
_entity_poly.pdbx_strand_id
1 'polypeptide(L)'
;MKYANQFASGFVDESIRGQQYLMACVIIDAPHLAQLRTYMASTTTAASLHFNRESNSRRQKVLAGLRHLPFTCLLTISKTSQGIPHYEARNRSLQVIVSELQNRKVPQLIIESRSNDKDDIRLIIAVRDSKVPLYFEFRIRKHEPLLWIPDAILWAYGAGSHWRHAALPLISHVITAA
;
A
#
# COMPACT_ATOMS: atom_id res chain seq x y z
N MET A 1 24.17 -4.44 -1.40
CA MET A 1 23.87 -3.55 -2.54
C MET A 1 22.76 -4.21 -3.35
N LYS A 2 21.48 -3.93 -3.04
CA LYS A 2 20.34 -4.53 -3.74
C LYS A 2 20.14 -3.78 -5.05
N TYR A 3 20.01 -4.51 -6.16
CA TYR A 3 19.79 -3.97 -7.49
C TYR A 3 18.67 -2.92 -7.46
N ALA A 4 18.95 -1.74 -8.02
CA ALA A 4 17.92 -0.73 -8.23
C ALA A 4 16.90 -1.31 -9.21
N ASN A 5 15.66 -1.47 -8.77
CA ASN A 5 14.71 -2.33 -9.46
C ASN A 5 13.95 -1.56 -10.53
N GLN A 6 14.55 -1.47 -11.72
CA GLN A 6 13.96 -0.76 -12.87
C GLN A 6 12.69 -1.44 -13.42
N PHE A 7 12.29 -2.60 -12.90
CA PHE A 7 11.13 -3.38 -13.32
C PHE A 7 10.29 -3.81 -12.12
N ALA A 8 9.72 -2.84 -11.41
CA ALA A 8 8.83 -3.08 -10.28
C ALA A 8 7.68 -2.07 -10.26
N SER A 9 6.62 -2.41 -9.53
CA SER A 9 5.45 -1.56 -9.35
C SER A 9 5.08 -1.48 -7.87
N GLY A 10 4.80 -0.26 -7.39
CA GLY A 10 4.27 0.00 -6.05
C GLY A 10 2.74 0.08 -6.06
N PHE A 11 2.08 -0.58 -5.12
CA PHE A 11 0.62 -0.57 -4.93
C PHE A 11 0.28 0.01 -3.57
N VAL A 12 -0.59 1.02 -3.53
CA VAL A 12 -0.87 1.80 -2.33
C VAL A 12 -2.35 1.77 -1.95
N ASP A 13 -2.61 1.49 -0.67
CA ASP A 13 -3.88 1.74 0.00
C ASP A 13 -3.63 2.50 1.32
N GLU A 14 -4.69 3.01 1.93
CA GLU A 14 -4.67 3.80 3.16
C GLU A 14 -5.64 3.27 4.22
N SER A 15 -5.37 3.58 5.48
CA SER A 15 -6.30 3.27 6.57
C SER A 15 -6.16 4.24 7.73
N ILE A 16 -7.30 4.63 8.29
CA ILE A 16 -7.35 5.49 9.47
C ILE A 16 -7.71 4.62 10.68
N ARG A 17 -6.91 4.71 11.74
CA ARG A 17 -7.08 3.92 12.97
C ARG A 17 -6.83 4.80 14.19
N GLY A 18 -7.90 5.24 14.83
CA GLY A 18 -7.80 6.20 15.93
C GLY A 18 -7.12 7.49 15.47
N GLN A 19 -6.05 7.89 16.16
CA GLN A 19 -5.26 9.09 15.85
C GLN A 19 -4.05 8.80 14.93
N GLN A 20 -4.14 7.74 14.12
CA GLN A 20 -3.10 7.36 13.17
C GLN A 20 -3.68 7.27 11.76
N TYR A 21 -2.98 7.94 10.84
CA TYR A 21 -3.13 7.76 9.42
C TYR A 21 -2.05 6.80 8.94
N LEU A 22 -2.45 5.69 8.34
CA LEU A 22 -1.57 4.63 7.87
C LEU A 22 -1.65 4.55 6.35
N MET A 23 -0.53 4.39 5.68
CA MET A 23 -0.50 4.12 4.24
C MET A 23 0.59 3.10 3.95
N ALA A 24 0.24 2.03 3.24
CA ALA A 24 1.16 0.96 2.90
C ALA A 24 1.42 0.97 1.40
N CYS A 25 2.69 0.79 1.01
CA CYS A 25 3.10 0.58 -0.36
C CYS A 25 3.72 -0.81 -0.49
N VAL A 26 3.04 -1.68 -1.23
CA VAL A 26 3.53 -3.02 -1.58
C VAL A 26 4.27 -2.92 -2.91
N ILE A 27 5.56 -3.24 -2.92
CA ILE A 27 6.43 -3.21 -4.10
C ILE A 27 6.60 -4.65 -4.60
N ILE A 28 6.27 -4.86 -5.87
CA ILE A 28 6.30 -6.16 -6.52
C ILE A 28 7.12 -6.06 -7.81
N ASP A 29 8.05 -6.99 -7.98
CA ASP A 29 8.89 -7.08 -9.18
C ASP A 29 8.07 -7.61 -10.37
N ALA A 30 8.37 -7.10 -11.56
CA ALA A 30 7.62 -7.38 -12.78
C ALA A 30 7.37 -8.87 -13.07
N PRO A 31 8.34 -9.80 -12.85
CA PRO A 31 8.11 -11.23 -13.06
C PRO A 31 7.01 -11.84 -12.18
N HIS A 32 6.71 -11.21 -11.03
CA HIS A 32 5.74 -11.73 -10.07
C HIS A 32 4.34 -11.12 -10.22
N LEU A 33 4.19 -10.01 -10.95
CA LEU A 33 2.92 -9.27 -11.06
C LEU A 33 1.75 -10.15 -11.52
N ALA A 34 1.93 -10.91 -12.60
CA ALA A 34 0.87 -11.75 -13.16
C ALA A 34 0.45 -12.87 -12.19
N GLN A 35 1.43 -13.56 -11.61
CA GLN A 35 1.19 -14.64 -10.65
C GLN A 35 0.47 -14.13 -9.40
N LEU A 36 0.89 -13.00 -8.85
CA LEU A 36 0.29 -12.42 -7.64
C LEU A 36 -1.13 -11.89 -7.90
N ARG A 37 -1.40 -11.32 -9.09
CA ARG A 37 -2.78 -10.95 -9.48
C ARG A 37 -3.69 -12.16 -9.49
N THR A 38 -3.27 -13.25 -10.14
CA THR A 38 -4.04 -14.51 -10.19
C THR A 38 -4.24 -15.08 -8.79
N TYR A 39 -3.19 -15.12 -7.98
CA TYR A 39 -3.29 -15.59 -6.59
C TYR A 39 -4.30 -14.77 -5.80
N MET A 40 -4.17 -13.44 -5.80
CA MET A 40 -5.06 -12.56 -5.04
C MET A 40 -6.51 -12.69 -5.51
N ALA A 41 -6.75 -12.72 -6.82
CA ALA A 41 -8.09 -12.96 -7.38
C ALA A 41 -8.69 -14.27 -6.90
N SER A 42 -7.89 -15.34 -6.75
CA SER A 42 -8.38 -16.64 -6.25
C SER A 42 -8.78 -16.67 -4.77
N THR A 43 -8.38 -15.65 -3.99
CA THR A 43 -8.69 -15.60 -2.54
C THR A 43 -10.14 -15.22 -2.23
N THR A 44 -10.90 -14.76 -3.22
CA THR A 44 -12.29 -14.34 -3.06
C THR A 44 -13.12 -14.70 -4.29
N THR A 45 -14.41 -14.97 -4.09
CA THR A 45 -15.38 -15.13 -5.17
C THR A 45 -16.14 -13.83 -5.46
N ALA A 46 -15.94 -12.80 -4.63
CA ALA A 46 -16.50 -11.46 -4.84
C ALA A 46 -15.66 -10.66 -5.85
N ALA A 47 -16.21 -9.55 -6.35
CA ALA A 47 -15.52 -8.66 -7.30
C ALA A 47 -14.27 -7.98 -6.71
N SER A 48 -14.19 -7.84 -5.38
CA SER A 48 -13.02 -7.33 -4.67
C SER A 48 -12.95 -7.90 -3.25
N LEU A 49 -11.72 -7.97 -2.71
CA LEU A 49 -11.48 -8.22 -1.31
C LEU A 49 -11.50 -6.89 -0.54
N HIS A 50 -12.35 -6.80 0.49
CA HIS A 50 -12.39 -5.68 1.43
C HIS A 50 -12.15 -6.23 2.83
N PHE A 51 -10.92 -6.13 3.35
CA PHE A 51 -10.51 -6.90 4.54
C PHE A 51 -11.36 -6.62 5.79
N ASN A 52 -11.91 -5.41 5.90
CA ASN A 52 -12.83 -5.03 6.98
C ASN A 52 -14.19 -5.75 6.96
N ARG A 53 -14.60 -6.36 5.84
CA ARG A 53 -15.86 -7.10 5.69
C ARG A 53 -15.68 -8.62 5.75
N GLU A 54 -14.44 -9.11 5.73
CA GLU A 54 -14.14 -10.53 5.75
C GLU A 54 -14.36 -11.16 7.13
N SER A 55 -14.61 -12.48 7.19
CA SER A 55 -14.63 -13.19 8.47
C SER A 55 -13.21 -13.35 9.05
N ASN A 56 -13.08 -13.55 10.36
CA ASN A 56 -11.76 -13.76 10.98
C ASN A 56 -11.01 -14.97 10.41
N SER A 57 -11.71 -16.07 10.12
CA SER A 57 -11.11 -17.25 9.47
C SER A 57 -10.54 -16.89 8.08
N ARG A 58 -11.28 -16.12 7.27
CA ARG A 58 -10.82 -15.67 5.95
C ARG A 58 -9.62 -14.72 6.06
N ARG A 59 -9.65 -13.77 7.00
CA ARG A 59 -8.52 -12.86 7.26
C ARG A 59 -7.24 -13.63 7.62
N GLN A 60 -7.33 -14.60 8.53
CA GLN A 60 -6.18 -15.44 8.90
C GLN A 60 -5.65 -16.20 7.70
N LYS A 61 -6.52 -16.82 6.90
CA LYS A 61 -6.13 -17.57 5.70
C LYS A 61 -5.40 -16.69 4.69
N VAL A 62 -5.92 -15.49 4.40
CA VAL A 62 -5.29 -14.56 3.47
C VAL A 62 -3.95 -14.08 4.01
N LEU A 63 -3.88 -13.58 5.26
CA LEU A 63 -2.62 -13.10 5.85
C LEU A 63 -1.54 -14.19 5.90
N ALA A 64 -1.92 -15.44 6.23
CA ALA A 64 -1.00 -16.57 6.20
C ALA A 64 -0.46 -16.83 4.78
N GLY A 65 -1.33 -16.77 3.77
CA GLY A 65 -0.95 -16.89 2.36
C GLY A 65 0.02 -15.81 1.88
N LEU A 66 -0.22 -14.55 2.28
CA LEU A 66 0.63 -13.41 1.91
C LEU A 66 2.09 -13.57 2.36
N ARG A 67 2.35 -14.31 3.45
CA ARG A 67 3.72 -14.54 3.97
C ARG A 67 4.64 -15.26 2.99
N HIS A 68 4.08 -15.92 1.99
CA HIS A 68 4.81 -16.72 1.02
C HIS A 68 4.95 -16.02 -0.34
N LEU A 69 4.44 -14.79 -0.48
CA LEU A 69 4.47 -14.07 -1.74
C LEU A 69 5.72 -13.15 -1.83
N PRO A 70 6.36 -13.06 -3.00
CA PRO A 70 7.52 -12.21 -3.22
C PRO A 70 7.12 -10.72 -3.38
N PHE A 71 7.00 -10.01 -2.26
CA PHE A 71 6.83 -8.56 -2.23
C PHE A 71 7.61 -7.92 -1.08
N THR A 72 7.83 -6.61 -1.18
CA THR A 72 8.30 -5.76 -0.06
C THR A 72 7.19 -4.81 0.34
N CYS A 73 7.01 -4.53 1.63
CA CYS A 73 6.00 -3.58 2.09
C CYS A 73 6.62 -2.44 2.89
N LEU A 74 6.34 -1.21 2.47
CA LEU A 74 6.67 0.02 3.20
C LEU A 74 5.41 0.51 3.89
N LEU A 75 5.44 0.66 5.20
CA LEU A 75 4.36 1.24 5.99
C LEU A 75 4.75 2.66 6.41
N THR A 76 3.90 3.63 6.11
CA THR A 76 3.99 4.98 6.66
C THR A 76 2.96 5.16 7.76
N ILE A 77 3.35 5.87 8.81
CA ILE A 77 2.50 6.23 9.93
C ILE A 77 2.59 7.74 10.12
N SER A 78 1.49 8.45 9.93
CA SER A 78 1.37 9.86 10.29
C SER A 78 0.42 10.01 11.47
N LYS A 79 0.83 10.78 12.48
CA LYS A 79 -0.04 11.08 13.62
C LYS A 79 -1.06 12.12 13.19
N THR A 80 -2.34 11.86 13.44
CA THR A 80 -3.42 12.84 13.30
C THR A 80 -3.80 13.48 14.64
N SER A 81 -3.09 13.12 15.71
CA SER A 81 -3.17 13.80 17.01
C SER A 81 -2.83 15.29 16.86
N GLN A 82 -3.39 16.13 17.72
CA GLN A 82 -3.16 17.59 17.76
C GLN A 82 -3.85 18.39 16.64
N GLY A 83 -4.92 17.85 16.04
CA GLY A 83 -5.76 18.61 15.10
C GLY A 83 -5.25 18.61 13.66
N ILE A 84 -4.24 17.80 13.33
CA ILE A 84 -3.78 17.62 11.96
C ILE A 84 -4.89 16.95 11.14
N PRO A 85 -5.40 17.62 10.08
CA PRO A 85 -6.44 17.04 9.25
C PRO A 85 -5.95 15.81 8.48
N HIS A 86 -6.86 14.87 8.20
CA HIS A 86 -6.51 13.64 7.47
C HIS A 86 -5.89 13.91 6.09
N TYR A 87 -6.28 14.99 5.39
CA TYR A 87 -5.68 15.31 4.09
C TYR A 87 -4.19 15.66 4.21
N GLU A 88 -3.78 16.30 5.30
CA GLU A 88 -2.38 16.67 5.52
C GLU A 88 -1.54 15.44 5.88
N ALA A 89 -2.05 14.60 6.79
CA ALA A 89 -1.45 13.33 7.14
C ALA A 89 -1.30 12.40 5.91
N ARG A 90 -2.30 12.42 5.02
CA ARG A 90 -2.25 11.75 3.73
C ARG A 90 -1.13 12.29 2.85
N ASN A 91 -1.05 13.62 2.68
CA ASN A 91 -0.05 14.24 1.82
C ASN A 91 1.37 13.90 2.28
N ARG A 92 1.63 13.97 3.60
CA ARG A 92 2.92 13.58 4.19
C ARG A 92 3.25 12.11 3.89
N SER A 93 2.27 11.23 4.07
CA SER A 93 2.44 9.79 3.83
C SER A 93 2.73 9.48 2.35
N LEU A 94 1.96 10.08 1.43
CA LEU A 94 2.13 9.89 -0.01
C LEU A 94 3.46 10.48 -0.50
N GLN A 95 3.88 11.64 0.02
CA GLN A 95 5.19 12.23 -0.27
C GLN A 95 6.35 11.30 0.12
N VAL A 96 6.27 10.68 1.30
CA VAL A 96 7.25 9.69 1.76
C VAL A 96 7.28 8.49 0.80
N ILE A 97 6.13 7.96 0.40
CA ILE A 97 6.07 6.84 -0.56
C ILE A 97 6.69 7.22 -1.91
N VAL A 98 6.35 8.39 -2.46
CA VAL A 98 6.92 8.87 -3.73
C VAL A 98 8.45 8.94 -3.65
N SER A 99 8.98 9.53 -2.58
CA SER A 99 10.43 9.61 -2.37
C SER A 99 11.08 8.23 -2.24
N GLU A 100 10.48 7.31 -1.47
CA GLU A 100 10.99 5.95 -1.32
C GLU A 100 11.01 5.16 -2.63
N LEU A 101 9.96 5.28 -3.45
CA LEU A 101 9.91 4.63 -4.76
C LEU A 101 10.99 5.17 -5.70
N GLN A 102 11.19 6.50 -5.75
CA GLN A 102 12.24 7.11 -6.56
C GLN A 102 13.64 6.74 -6.08
N ASN A 103 13.89 6.72 -4.77
CA ASN A 103 15.16 6.28 -4.19
C ASN A 103 15.49 4.82 -4.55
N ARG A 104 14.46 3.96 -4.63
CA ARG A 104 14.57 2.55 -5.03
C ARG A 104 14.54 2.33 -6.54
N LYS A 105 14.34 3.40 -7.32
CA LYS A 105 14.15 3.42 -8.78
C LYS A 105 12.97 2.55 -9.26
N VAL A 106 11.90 2.49 -8.46
CA VAL A 106 10.65 1.81 -8.84
C VAL A 106 9.86 2.75 -9.76
N PRO A 107 9.66 2.42 -11.05
CA PRO A 107 9.16 3.36 -12.04
C PRO A 107 7.63 3.54 -12.02
N GLN A 108 6.87 2.71 -11.30
CA GLN A 108 5.41 2.73 -11.35
C GLN A 108 4.77 2.77 -9.96
N LEU A 109 3.79 3.64 -9.78
CA LEU A 109 2.95 3.77 -8.59
C LEU A 109 1.46 3.62 -8.96
N ILE A 110 0.79 2.65 -8.37
CA ILE A 110 -0.64 2.41 -8.52
C ILE A 110 -1.32 2.72 -7.19
N ILE A 111 -2.30 3.60 -7.22
CA ILE A 111 -3.05 4.05 -6.03
C ILE A 111 -4.51 3.66 -6.20
N GLU A 112 -5.17 3.25 -5.12
CA GLU A 112 -6.62 3.08 -5.15
C GLU A 112 -7.33 4.43 -5.38
N SER A 113 -8.15 4.50 -6.42
CA SER A 113 -8.92 5.70 -6.76
C SER A 113 -10.02 5.96 -5.73
N ARG A 114 -10.17 7.23 -5.33
CA ARG A 114 -11.28 7.70 -4.48
C ARG A 114 -12.33 8.46 -5.29
N SER A 115 -12.38 8.24 -6.61
CA SER A 115 -13.20 8.97 -7.59
C SER A 115 -12.85 10.46 -7.78
N ASN A 116 -12.18 11.10 -6.81
CA ASN A 116 -11.58 12.42 -6.96
C ASN A 116 -10.09 12.40 -6.57
N ASP A 117 -9.23 12.22 -7.57
CA ASP A 117 -7.79 11.99 -7.39
C ASP A 117 -6.95 13.26 -7.67
N LYS A 118 -7.59 14.43 -7.89
CA LYS A 118 -6.93 15.67 -8.34
C LYS A 118 -5.86 16.19 -7.38
N ASP A 119 -6.11 16.12 -6.08
CA ASP A 119 -5.17 16.55 -5.05
C ASP A 119 -3.92 15.67 -5.02
N ASP A 120 -4.12 14.35 -5.13
CA ASP A 120 -3.03 13.38 -5.15
C ASP A 120 -2.18 13.53 -6.41
N ILE A 121 -2.81 13.76 -7.58
CA ILE A 121 -2.11 14.08 -8.82
C ILE A 121 -1.24 15.32 -8.64
N ARG A 122 -1.80 16.43 -8.11
CA ARG A 122 -1.05 17.68 -7.88
C ARG A 122 0.12 17.45 -6.94
N LEU A 123 -0.10 16.73 -5.85
CA LEU A 123 0.94 16.42 -4.88
C LEU A 123 2.08 15.61 -5.52
N ILE A 124 1.77 14.49 -6.18
CA ILE A 124 2.79 13.62 -6.78
C ILE A 124 3.62 14.39 -7.81
N ILE A 125 2.99 15.22 -8.64
CA ILE A 125 3.69 16.06 -9.61
C ILE A 125 4.62 17.05 -8.91
N ALA A 126 4.18 17.66 -7.80
CA ALA A 126 4.95 18.67 -7.07
C ALA A 126 6.15 18.08 -6.30
N VAL A 127 6.03 16.88 -5.75
CA VAL A 127 7.05 16.31 -4.85
C VAL A 127 8.01 15.33 -5.51
N ARG A 128 7.66 14.77 -6.67
CA ARG A 128 8.56 13.84 -7.39
C ARG A 128 9.77 14.58 -7.96
N ASP A 129 10.94 13.96 -7.92
CA ASP A 129 12.09 14.41 -8.71
C ASP A 129 11.81 14.14 -10.20
N SER A 130 11.74 15.18 -11.02
CA SER A 130 11.45 15.08 -12.44
C SER A 130 12.53 14.32 -13.24
N LYS A 131 13.74 14.17 -12.68
CA LYS A 131 14.86 13.44 -13.30
C LYS A 131 14.78 11.92 -13.05
N VAL A 132 13.95 11.48 -12.10
CA VAL A 132 13.79 10.06 -11.76
C VAL A 132 12.43 9.56 -12.26
N PRO A 133 12.38 8.56 -13.17
CA PRO A 133 11.13 8.06 -13.72
C PRO A 133 10.15 7.61 -12.63
N LEU A 134 8.93 8.15 -12.68
CA LEU A 134 7.80 7.69 -11.88
C LEU A 134 6.51 7.96 -12.65
N TYR A 135 5.96 6.89 -13.23
CA TYR A 135 4.61 6.83 -13.77
C TYR A 135 3.65 6.51 -12.64
N PHE A 136 2.49 7.15 -12.63
CA PHE A 136 1.48 6.87 -11.62
C PHE A 136 0.09 6.82 -12.24
N GLU A 137 -0.76 5.96 -11.70
CA GLU A 137 -2.15 5.81 -12.10
C GLU A 137 -3.05 5.47 -10.91
N PHE A 138 -4.33 5.80 -11.07
CA PHE A 138 -5.36 5.50 -10.09
C PHE A 138 -6.24 4.37 -10.61
N ARG A 139 -6.42 3.33 -9.81
CA ARG A 139 -7.21 2.15 -10.19
C ARG A 139 -8.34 1.92 -9.20
N ILE A 140 -9.49 1.50 -9.72
CA ILE A 140 -10.61 1.07 -8.89
C ILE A 140 -10.28 -0.31 -8.35
N ARG A 141 -10.47 -0.52 -7.04
CA ARG A 141 -10.16 -1.75 -6.30
C ARG A 141 -10.54 -3.06 -7.00
N LYS A 142 -11.75 -3.13 -7.57
CA LYS A 142 -12.28 -4.33 -8.25
C LYS A 142 -11.52 -4.73 -9.52
N HIS A 143 -10.71 -3.83 -10.08
CA HIS A 143 -9.97 -4.04 -11.32
C HIS A 143 -8.48 -4.29 -11.10
N GLU A 144 -7.97 -4.11 -9.89
CA GLU A 144 -6.56 -4.34 -9.56
C GLU A 144 -6.43 -5.12 -8.25
N PRO A 145 -6.37 -6.47 -8.31
CA PRO A 145 -6.26 -7.31 -7.12
C PRO A 145 -5.02 -7.06 -6.24
N LEU A 146 -3.96 -6.46 -6.78
CA LEU A 146 -2.75 -6.17 -6.02
C LEU A 146 -2.95 -5.04 -4.99
N LEU A 147 -3.97 -4.18 -5.16
CA LEU A 147 -4.37 -3.20 -4.15
C LEU A 147 -4.96 -3.85 -2.89
N TRP A 148 -5.35 -5.13 -2.95
CA TRP A 148 -5.93 -5.82 -1.79
C TRP A 148 -4.87 -6.25 -0.77
N ILE A 149 -3.60 -6.33 -1.19
CA ILE A 149 -2.47 -6.66 -0.31
C ILE A 149 -2.20 -5.53 0.70
N PRO A 150 -1.98 -4.25 0.28
CA PRO A 150 -1.80 -3.16 1.23
C PRO A 150 -3.03 -2.97 2.14
N ASP A 151 -4.27 -3.15 1.63
CA ASP A 151 -5.48 -3.16 2.47
C ASP A 151 -5.41 -4.19 3.60
N ALA A 152 -5.12 -5.45 3.26
CA ALA A 152 -5.06 -6.53 4.21
C ALA A 152 -4.02 -6.26 5.31
N ILE A 153 -2.84 -5.78 4.91
CA ILE A 153 -1.75 -5.42 5.82
C ILE A 153 -2.16 -4.26 6.73
N LEU A 154 -2.70 -3.18 6.17
CA LEU A 154 -3.09 -1.99 6.93
C LEU A 154 -4.23 -2.29 7.90
N TRP A 155 -5.24 -3.04 7.44
CA TRP A 155 -6.34 -3.44 8.29
C TRP A 155 -5.82 -4.25 9.47
N ALA A 156 -4.99 -5.26 9.22
CA ALA A 156 -4.47 -6.15 10.24
C ALA A 156 -3.54 -5.41 11.21
N TYR A 157 -2.64 -4.56 10.71
CA TYR A 157 -1.76 -3.72 11.53
C TYR A 157 -2.54 -2.81 12.48
N GLY A 158 -3.69 -2.32 12.02
CA GLY A 158 -4.59 -1.45 12.77
C GLY A 158 -5.59 -2.16 13.70
N ALA A 159 -5.80 -3.47 13.55
CA ALA A 159 -6.92 -4.21 14.18
C ALA A 159 -6.58 -4.80 15.56
N GLY A 160 -5.85 -4.08 16.41
CA GLY A 160 -5.46 -4.57 17.74
C GLY A 160 -4.31 -5.58 17.72
N SER A 161 -3.92 -6.07 18.89
CA SER A 161 -2.65 -6.79 19.07
C SER A 161 -2.56 -8.08 18.24
N HIS A 162 -3.57 -8.95 18.28
CA HIS A 162 -3.56 -10.23 17.57
C HIS A 162 -3.29 -10.07 16.07
N TRP A 163 -4.02 -9.19 15.40
CA TRP A 163 -3.88 -8.96 13.97
C TRP A 163 -2.61 -8.21 13.61
N ARG A 164 -2.17 -7.28 14.48
CA ARG A 164 -0.90 -6.59 14.29
C ARG A 164 0.27 -7.55 14.27
N HIS A 165 0.30 -8.55 15.16
CA HIS A 165 1.33 -9.60 15.13
C HIS A 165 1.33 -10.40 13.83
N ALA A 166 0.17 -10.63 13.22
CA ALA A 166 0.08 -11.30 11.92
C ALA A 166 0.56 -10.42 10.76
N ALA A 167 0.38 -9.10 10.85
CA ALA A 167 0.80 -8.15 9.83
C ALA A 167 2.31 -7.83 9.87
N LEU A 168 2.91 -7.77 11.06
CA LEU A 168 4.31 -7.35 11.25
C LEU A 168 5.32 -8.09 10.36
N PRO A 169 5.26 -9.43 10.19
CA PRO A 169 6.17 -10.14 9.29
C PRO A 169 6.02 -9.77 7.81
N LEU A 170 4.89 -9.18 7.40
CA LEU A 170 4.63 -8.75 6.03
C LEU A 170 5.19 -7.34 5.76
N ILE A 171 5.59 -6.60 6.80
CA ILE A 171 6.05 -5.22 6.71
C ILE A 171 7.58 -5.19 6.76
N SER A 172 8.20 -4.69 5.70
CA SER A 172 9.65 -4.64 5.57
C SER A 172 10.25 -3.39 6.22
N HIS A 173 9.54 -2.27 6.17
CA HIS A 173 9.96 -1.00 6.75
C HIS A 173 8.78 -0.21 7.30
N VAL A 174 8.98 0.48 8.42
CA VAL A 174 8.02 1.41 9.01
C VAL A 174 8.65 2.79 9.07
N ILE A 175 7.96 3.80 8.53
CA ILE A 175 8.44 5.18 8.44
C ILE A 175 7.41 6.09 9.11
N THR A 176 7.87 6.99 9.98
CA THR A 176 6.99 8.04 10.53
C THR A 176 6.94 9.20 9.54
N ALA A 177 5.75 9.51 9.03
CA ALA A 177 5.52 10.66 8.16
C ALA A 177 5.15 11.87 9.04
N ALA A 178 6.19 12.68 9.34
CA ALA A 178 6.11 13.88 10.16
C ALA A 178 5.64 15.11 9.37
#